data_AF-A0A371K038-F1
#
_entry.id   AF-A0A371K038-F1
#
_cell.length_a   1.000
_cell.length_b   1.000
_cell.length_c   1.000
_cell.angle_alpha   90.00
_cell.angle_beta   90.00
_cell.angle_gamma   90.00
#
_symmetry.space_group_name_H-M   'P 1'
#
loop_
_entity.id
_entity.type
_entity.pdbx_description
1 polymer ?
#
loop_
_entity_poly.entity_id
_entity_poly.type
_entity_poly.pdbx_seq_one_letter_code
_entity_poly.pdbx_strand_id
1 'polypeptide(L)'
;MQAPEAAEAASQVNQSIEQVLGDPAQYEPAIRAFQSAVAAHDAAAVARMVEYPFAATLDGKQTQIKDAAAFAAAYDRIVTPEIAQVIAKQNYAELAVSGKGVMFGNGEAWINGICRDNACKQVDVRVVAIQAGAAN
;
A
#
# COMPACT_ATOMS: atom_id res chain seq x y z
N MET A 1 -21.46 -7.61 21.02
CA MET A 1 -20.14 -8.08 21.48
C MET A 1 -19.53 -8.90 20.35
N GLN A 2 -18.86 -8.27 19.39
CA GLN A 2 -18.08 -8.91 18.31
C GLN A 2 -16.86 -8.01 18.08
N ALA A 3 -15.78 -8.32 18.77
CA ALA A 3 -14.46 -7.72 18.65
C ALA A 3 -13.29 -8.72 18.47
N PRO A 4 -13.43 -10.07 18.59
CA PRO A 4 -12.28 -10.96 18.42
C PRO A 4 -11.90 -11.17 16.93
N GLU A 5 -12.87 -11.17 16.01
CA GLU A 5 -12.64 -11.47 14.57
C GLU A 5 -11.69 -10.47 13.88
N ALA A 6 -11.80 -9.18 14.18
CA ALA A 6 -10.94 -8.16 13.56
C ALA A 6 -9.48 -8.25 14.03
N ALA A 7 -9.25 -8.64 15.28
CA ALA A 7 -7.91 -8.82 15.84
C ALA A 7 -7.26 -10.13 15.37
N GLU A 8 -8.04 -11.21 15.28
CA GLU A 8 -7.59 -12.50 14.76
C GLU A 8 -7.25 -12.40 13.27
N ALA A 9 -8.10 -11.78 12.46
CA ALA A 9 -7.84 -11.64 11.04
C ALA A 9 -6.68 -10.68 10.74
N ALA A 10 -6.48 -9.63 11.54
CA ALA A 10 -5.26 -8.84 11.47
C ALA A 10 -4.00 -9.66 11.78
N SER A 11 -4.08 -10.54 12.79
CA SER A 11 -2.99 -11.47 13.12
C SER A 11 -2.73 -12.47 11.97
N GLN A 12 -3.77 -12.88 11.24
CA GLN A 12 -3.63 -13.80 10.11
C GLN A 12 -2.94 -13.14 8.91
N VAL A 13 -3.21 -11.86 8.66
CA VAL A 13 -2.47 -11.07 7.68
C VAL A 13 -1.01 -10.90 8.11
N ASN A 14 -0.74 -10.59 9.39
CA ASN A 14 0.62 -10.51 9.92
C ASN A 14 1.39 -11.83 9.74
N GLN A 15 0.76 -12.97 10.05
CA GLN A 15 1.37 -14.28 9.82
C GLN A 15 1.65 -14.51 8.33
N SER A 16 0.72 -14.13 7.45
CA SER A 16 0.93 -14.28 6.01
C SER A 16 2.08 -13.39 5.52
N ILE A 17 2.20 -12.16 6.03
CA ILE A 17 3.33 -11.26 5.76
C ILE A 17 4.62 -11.89 6.28
N GLU A 18 4.63 -12.46 7.47
CA GLU A 18 5.83 -13.11 8.01
C GLU A 18 6.32 -14.27 7.12
N GLN A 19 5.39 -15.13 6.71
CA GLN A 19 5.70 -16.32 5.92
C GLN A 19 6.08 -15.99 4.46
N VAL A 20 5.52 -14.93 3.88
CA VAL A 20 5.68 -14.59 2.46
C VAL A 20 6.70 -13.47 2.23
N LEU A 21 6.72 -12.47 3.11
CA LEU A 21 7.46 -11.21 2.96
C LEU A 21 8.55 -11.02 4.04
N GLY A 22 8.40 -11.62 5.23
CA GLY A 22 9.40 -11.63 6.30
C GLY A 22 8.97 -10.93 7.60
N ASP A 23 8.94 -9.60 7.63
CA ASP A 23 8.80 -8.83 8.89
C ASP A 23 7.45 -8.09 9.02
N PRO A 24 6.41 -8.69 9.62
CA PRO A 24 5.09 -8.04 9.76
C PRO A 24 5.10 -6.79 10.63
N ALA A 25 6.05 -6.69 11.56
CA ALA A 25 6.20 -5.54 12.44
C ALA A 25 6.51 -4.23 11.70
N GLN A 26 7.10 -4.31 10.50
CA GLN A 26 7.32 -3.14 9.63
C GLN A 26 6.09 -2.85 8.76
N TYR A 27 5.36 -3.89 8.33
CA TYR A 27 4.22 -3.73 7.43
C TYR A 27 2.97 -3.21 8.13
N GLU A 28 2.64 -3.70 9.33
CA GLU A 28 1.45 -3.27 10.05
C GLU A 28 1.36 -1.73 10.22
N PRO A 29 2.39 -1.03 10.76
CA PRO A 29 2.34 0.42 10.89
C PRO A 29 2.34 1.13 9.53
N ALA A 30 3.06 0.62 8.53
CA ALA A 30 3.11 1.22 7.20
C ALA A 30 1.75 1.12 6.48
N ILE A 31 1.08 -0.02 6.56
CA ILE A 31 -0.25 -0.21 6.01
C ILE A 31 -1.25 0.73 6.70
N ARG A 32 -1.26 0.77 8.04
CA ARG A 32 -2.17 1.66 8.80
C ARG A 32 -1.91 3.14 8.47
N ALA A 33 -0.65 3.55 8.39
CA ALA A 33 -0.28 4.90 8.00
C ALA A 33 -0.74 5.23 6.57
N PHE A 34 -0.59 4.28 5.64
CA PHE A 34 -1.06 4.45 4.26
C PHE A 34 -2.58 4.60 4.19
N GLN A 35 -3.34 3.72 4.87
CA GLN A 35 -4.80 3.83 4.95
C GLN A 35 -5.24 5.17 5.54
N SER A 36 -4.60 5.61 6.62
CA SER A 36 -4.91 6.89 7.24
C SER A 36 -4.57 8.07 6.34
N ALA A 37 -3.44 8.05 5.64
CA ALA A 37 -3.03 9.09 4.72
C ALA A 37 -3.98 9.20 3.52
N VAL A 38 -4.38 8.06 2.96
CA VAL A 38 -5.36 7.99 1.87
C VAL A 38 -6.74 8.45 2.33
N ALA A 39 -7.19 8.02 3.52
CA ALA A 39 -8.46 8.47 4.10
C ALA A 39 -8.48 9.97 4.40
N ALA A 40 -7.34 10.55 4.81
CA ALA A 40 -7.17 11.98 5.02
C ALA A 40 -6.97 12.77 3.71
N HIS A 41 -6.89 12.08 2.56
CA HIS A 41 -6.55 12.67 1.26
C HIS A 41 -5.19 13.41 1.29
N ASP A 42 -4.24 12.92 2.09
CA ASP A 42 -2.91 13.50 2.26
C ASP A 42 -1.94 12.94 1.23
N ALA A 43 -1.97 13.55 0.05
CA ALA A 43 -1.07 13.23 -1.05
C ALA A 43 0.41 13.34 -0.67
N ALA A 44 0.78 14.29 0.20
CA ALA A 44 2.15 14.51 0.61
C ALA A 44 2.65 13.40 1.56
N ALA A 45 1.80 12.94 2.47
CA ALA A 45 2.11 11.79 3.33
C ALA A 45 2.28 10.52 2.49
N VAL A 46 1.35 10.23 1.57
CA VAL A 46 1.48 9.06 0.69
C VAL A 46 2.74 9.16 -0.19
N ALA A 47 3.00 10.33 -0.78
CA ALA A 47 4.19 10.56 -1.61
C ALA A 47 5.51 10.31 -0.86
N ARG A 48 5.54 10.53 0.47
CA ARG A 48 6.71 10.24 1.31
C ARG A 48 6.88 8.76 1.63
N MET A 49 5.83 7.97 1.52
CA MET A 49 5.82 6.51 1.72
C MET A 49 6.07 5.74 0.41
N VAL A 50 6.04 6.42 -0.71
CA VAL A 50 6.39 5.88 -2.01
C VAL A 50 7.91 5.82 -2.17
N GLU A 51 8.41 4.77 -2.83
CA GLU A 51 9.80 4.72 -3.27
C GLU A 51 9.95 5.26 -4.69
N TYR A 52 10.92 6.15 -4.90
CA TYR A 52 11.21 6.74 -6.21
C TYR A 52 12.41 6.04 -6.90
N PRO A 53 12.36 5.87 -8.23
CA PRO A 53 11.27 6.25 -9.13
C PRO A 53 10.06 5.32 -9.02
N PHE A 54 8.85 5.90 -8.94
CA PHE A 54 7.60 5.17 -8.78
C PHE A 54 6.88 5.05 -10.11
N ALA A 55 6.46 3.84 -10.47
CA ALA A 55 5.63 3.61 -11.64
C ALA A 55 4.15 3.64 -11.23
N ALA A 56 3.46 4.71 -11.59
CA ALA A 56 2.01 4.82 -11.41
C ALA A 56 1.30 4.55 -12.73
N THR A 57 0.17 3.85 -12.71
CA THR A 57 -0.68 3.72 -13.90
C THR A 57 -1.72 4.83 -13.90
N LEU A 58 -1.55 5.80 -14.79
CA LEU A 58 -2.44 6.94 -15.00
C LEU A 58 -3.20 6.72 -16.30
N ASP A 59 -4.54 6.68 -16.26
CA ASP A 59 -5.37 6.53 -17.46
C ASP A 59 -4.97 5.32 -18.34
N GLY A 60 -4.61 4.20 -17.71
CA GLY A 60 -4.14 2.98 -18.39
C GLY A 60 -2.72 3.09 -18.99
N LYS A 61 -1.99 4.17 -18.70
CA LYS A 61 -0.60 4.38 -19.11
C LYS A 61 0.33 4.40 -17.90
N GLN A 62 1.40 3.61 -17.99
CA GLN A 62 2.47 3.64 -17.00
C GLN A 62 3.21 4.98 -17.09
N THR A 63 3.12 5.78 -16.03
CA THR A 63 3.81 7.05 -15.86
C THR A 63 4.82 6.90 -14.74
N GLN A 64 6.06 7.27 -15.02
CA GLN A 64 7.12 7.24 -14.02
C GLN A 64 7.16 8.57 -13.27
N ILE A 65 6.82 8.52 -11.99
CA ILE A 65 6.94 9.61 -11.05
C ILE A 65 8.37 9.60 -10.49
N LYS A 66 9.07 10.73 -10.60
CA LYS A 66 10.48 10.83 -10.18
C LYS A 66 10.63 11.36 -8.75
N ASP A 67 9.61 12.04 -8.23
CA ASP A 67 9.66 12.76 -6.97
C ASP A 67 8.26 12.96 -6.38
N ALA A 68 8.24 13.32 -5.09
CA ALA A 68 7.01 13.51 -4.33
C ALA A 68 6.14 14.66 -4.84
N ALA A 69 6.72 15.69 -5.46
CA ALA A 69 5.94 16.80 -6.01
C ALA A 69 5.16 16.35 -7.25
N ALA A 70 5.80 15.58 -8.14
CA ALA A 70 5.14 14.95 -9.27
C ALA A 70 4.05 13.95 -8.83
N PHE A 71 4.30 13.19 -7.75
CA PHE A 71 3.28 12.28 -7.20
C PHE A 71 2.06 13.06 -6.69
N ALA A 72 2.30 14.10 -5.87
CA ALA A 72 1.24 14.92 -5.30
C ALA A 72 0.43 15.65 -6.39
N ALA A 73 1.09 16.16 -7.43
CA ALA A 73 0.42 16.80 -8.56
C ALA A 73 -0.43 15.83 -9.39
N ALA A 74 -0.02 14.56 -9.48
CA ALA A 74 -0.76 13.51 -10.15
C ALA A 74 -1.68 12.73 -9.20
N TYR A 75 -1.73 13.08 -7.91
CA TYR A 75 -2.34 12.23 -6.87
C TYR A 75 -3.80 11.90 -7.16
N ASP A 76 -4.63 12.90 -7.44
CA ASP A 76 -6.05 12.68 -7.80
C ASP A 76 -6.24 11.77 -9.03
N ARG A 77 -5.22 11.65 -9.89
CA ARG A 77 -5.22 10.72 -11.03
C ARG A 77 -4.67 9.34 -10.69
N ILE A 78 -3.75 9.24 -9.73
CA ILE A 78 -3.15 7.98 -9.26
C ILE A 78 -4.11 7.29 -8.28
N VAL A 79 -4.47 8.01 -7.22
CA VAL A 79 -5.40 7.61 -6.17
C VAL A 79 -6.71 8.34 -6.43
N THR A 80 -7.52 7.75 -7.31
CA THR A 80 -8.87 8.26 -7.54
C THR A 80 -9.69 8.13 -6.25
N PRO A 81 -10.77 8.92 -6.09
CA PRO A 81 -11.64 8.82 -4.92
C PRO A 81 -12.21 7.41 -4.71
N GLU A 82 -12.39 6.63 -5.77
CA GLU A 82 -12.82 5.23 -5.69
C GLU A 82 -11.74 4.36 -5.04
N ILE A 83 -10.49 4.44 -5.50
CA ILE A 83 -9.34 3.73 -4.92
C ILE A 83 -9.14 4.17 -3.47
N ALA A 84 -9.24 5.48 -3.19
CA ALA A 84 -9.11 6.01 -1.85
C ALA A 84 -10.16 5.41 -0.91
N GLN A 85 -11.41 5.31 -1.37
CA GLN A 85 -12.47 4.67 -0.61
C GLN A 85 -12.24 3.18 -0.44
N VAL A 86 -11.76 2.47 -1.47
CA VAL A 86 -11.44 1.05 -1.33
C VAL A 86 -10.36 0.87 -0.29
N ILE A 87 -9.24 1.59 -0.36
CA ILE A 87 -8.14 1.49 0.63
C ILE A 87 -8.60 1.87 2.04
N ALA A 88 -9.39 2.94 2.18
CA ALA A 88 -9.87 3.43 3.47
C ALA A 88 -10.95 2.53 4.10
N LYS A 89 -11.79 1.89 3.28
CA LYS A 89 -12.81 0.93 3.74
C LYS A 89 -12.29 -0.50 3.85
N GLN A 90 -11.21 -0.83 3.15
CA GLN A 90 -10.58 -2.14 3.17
C GLN A 90 -10.17 -2.46 4.61
N ASN A 91 -10.70 -3.55 5.16
CA ASN A 91 -10.24 -3.98 6.46
C ASN A 91 -8.83 -4.55 6.34
N TYR A 92 -7.98 -4.22 7.31
CA TYR A 92 -6.65 -4.79 7.41
C TYR A 92 -6.67 -6.32 7.40
N ALA A 93 -7.66 -6.88 8.09
CA ALA A 93 -8.01 -8.30 8.17
C ALA A 93 -8.29 -8.98 6.81
N GLU A 94 -8.73 -8.22 5.81
CA GLU A 94 -9.12 -8.71 4.50
C GLU A 94 -8.02 -8.49 3.45
N LEU A 95 -6.86 -7.98 3.87
CA LEU A 95 -5.74 -7.75 2.97
C LEU A 95 -5.17 -9.07 2.48
N ALA A 96 -5.01 -9.19 1.16
CA ALA A 96 -4.38 -10.34 0.57
C ALA A 96 -2.87 -10.12 0.54
N VAL A 97 -2.13 -11.06 1.13
CA VAL A 97 -0.67 -11.06 1.08
C VAL A 97 -0.22 -12.01 -0.02
N SER A 98 0.65 -11.54 -0.90
CA SER A 98 1.21 -12.33 -1.98
C SER A 98 2.72 -12.11 -2.10
N GLY A 99 3.42 -12.93 -2.88
CA GLY A 99 4.89 -12.83 -3.04
C GLY A 99 5.39 -11.48 -3.59
N LYS A 100 4.48 -10.64 -4.11
CA LYS A 100 4.78 -9.28 -4.58
C LYS A 100 4.55 -8.19 -3.52
N GLY A 101 4.00 -8.55 -2.37
CA GLY A 101 3.60 -7.61 -1.32
C GLY A 101 2.15 -7.80 -0.87
N VAL A 102 1.66 -6.82 -0.12
CA VAL A 102 0.29 -6.74 0.36
C VAL A 102 -0.57 -6.00 -0.67
N MET A 103 -1.64 -6.65 -1.10
CA MET A 103 -2.59 -6.16 -2.09
C MET A 103 -3.81 -5.53 -1.40
N PHE A 104 -4.19 -4.34 -1.84
CA PHE A 104 -5.39 -3.63 -1.40
C PHE A 104 -6.48 -3.74 -2.47
N GLY A 105 -7.71 -4.00 -2.03
CA GLY A 105 -8.84 -4.20 -2.92
C GLY A 105 -8.60 -5.36 -3.89
N ASN A 106 -8.78 -5.09 -5.18
CA ASN A 106 -8.57 -6.01 -6.30
C ASN A 106 -7.21 -5.83 -6.97
N GLY A 107 -6.25 -5.17 -6.31
CA GLY A 107 -4.94 -4.85 -6.88
C GLY A 107 -4.72 -3.38 -7.19
N GLU A 108 -5.54 -2.50 -6.62
CA GLU A 108 -5.44 -1.06 -6.81
C GLU A 108 -4.20 -0.47 -6.14
N ALA A 109 -3.78 -0.99 -4.99
CA ALA A 109 -2.53 -0.61 -4.36
C ALA A 109 -1.75 -1.83 -3.87
N TRP A 110 -0.42 -1.72 -3.93
CA TRP A 110 0.53 -2.73 -3.50
C TRP A 110 1.56 -2.10 -2.59
N ILE A 111 1.75 -2.70 -1.42
CA ILE A 111 2.79 -2.32 -0.46
C ILE A 111 3.78 -3.46 -0.36
N ASN A 112 5.07 -3.15 -0.49
CA ASN A 112 6.13 -4.12 -0.32
C ASN A 112 7.32 -3.54 0.44
N GLY A 113 8.05 -4.42 1.11
CA GLY A 113 9.25 -4.12 1.86
C GLY A 113 10.44 -4.07 0.90
N ILE A 114 11.12 -2.93 0.87
CA ILE A 114 12.33 -2.74 0.10
C ILE A 114 13.53 -2.91 1.02
N CYS A 115 14.43 -3.83 0.67
CA CYS A 115 15.70 -3.98 1.37
C CYS A 115 16.61 -2.78 1.05
N ARG A 116 16.88 -1.94 2.06
CA ARG A 116 17.86 -0.84 1.96
C ARG A 116 19.31 -1.32 2.01
N ASP A 117 19.53 -2.52 2.53
CA ASP A 117 20.86 -3.14 2.68
C ASP A 117 20.92 -4.47 1.93
N ASN A 118 22.13 -4.86 1.47
CA ASN A 118 22.38 -6.13 0.79
C ASN A 118 22.03 -7.36 1.65
N ALA A 119 22.06 -7.21 2.97
CA ALA A 119 21.65 -8.25 3.92
C ALA A 119 20.17 -8.17 4.31
N CYS A 120 19.36 -7.31 3.68
CA CYS A 120 17.93 -7.10 3.98
C CYS A 120 17.62 -6.84 5.46
N LYS A 121 18.60 -6.38 6.25
CA LYS A 121 18.41 -6.06 7.68
C LYS A 121 17.56 -4.81 7.91
N GLN A 122 17.48 -3.95 6.89
CA GLN A 122 16.65 -2.76 6.88
C GLN A 122 15.61 -2.92 5.79
N VAL A 123 14.41 -3.36 6.19
CA VAL A 123 13.23 -3.43 5.32
C VAL A 123 12.45 -2.14 5.50
N ASP A 124 12.35 -1.36 4.42
CA ASP A 124 11.57 -0.14 4.39
C ASP A 124 10.28 -0.42 3.61
N VAL A 125 9.15 -0.41 4.31
CA VAL A 125 7.87 -0.75 3.70
C VAL A 125 7.35 0.45 2.92
N ARG A 126 7.32 0.28 1.61
CA ARG A 126 7.01 1.33 0.64
C ARG A 126 5.82 0.93 -0.23
N VAL A 127 5.11 1.93 -0.69
CA VAL A 127 4.11 1.72 -1.74
C VAL A 127 4.86 1.48 -3.05
N VAL A 128 4.67 0.30 -3.64
CA VAL A 128 5.40 -0.15 -4.85
C VAL A 128 4.56 -0.07 -6.11
N ALA A 129 3.23 -0.10 -6.00
CA ALA A 129 2.34 0.15 -7.13
C ALA A 129 1.02 0.75 -6.66
N ILE A 130 0.49 1.68 -7.45
CA ILE A 130 -0.89 2.15 -7.37
C ILE A 130 -1.40 2.23 -8.80
N GLN A 131 -2.53 1.60 -9.05
CA GLN A 131 -3.20 1.60 -10.34
C GLN A 131 -4.70 1.70 -10.13
N ALA A 132 -5.40 2.37 -11.05
CA ALA A 132 -6.84 2.27 -11.10
C ALA A 132 -7.22 0.80 -11.31
N GLY A 133 -7.96 0.24 -10.36
CA GLY A 133 -8.57 -1.08 -10.51
C GLY A 133 -9.30 -1.09 -11.85
N ALA A 134 -9.05 -2.12 -12.66
CA ALA A 134 -9.69 -2.23 -13.97
C ALA A 134 -11.21 -2.21 -13.77
N ALA A 135 -11.82 -1.05 -14.01
CA ALA A 135 -13.25 -0.94 -14.24
C ALA A 135 -13.53 -1.77 -15.51
N ASN A 136 -13.83 -3.05 -15.31
CA ASN A 136 -14.43 -3.90 -16.33
C ASN A 136 -15.95 -3.73 -16.25
#